data_AF-A0A7W0G578-F1
#
_entry.id   AF-A0A7W0G578-F1
#
_cell.length_a   1.000
_cell.length_b   1.000
_cell.length_c   1.000
_cell.angle_alpha   90.00
_cell.angle_beta   90.00
_cell.angle_gamma   90.00
#
_symmetry.space_group_name_H-M   'P 1'
#
loop_
_entity.id
_entity.type
_entity.pdbx_description
1 polymer ?
#
loop_
_entity_poly.entity_id
_entity_poly.type
_entity_poly.pdbx_seq_one_letter_code
_entity_poly.pdbx_strand_id
1 'polypeptide(L)'
;MPLRVRVPRIDIPYSYSRPVADIADGLWTNEAGSSVNLYASVDEVTADNADYIKSADLLAGSADDVVQLDLGDITDPLADTGNVLSFTYRRVNVSGTGLVLGLKVDLMEGALVRATTTVSVSDTNWVSGSISLTEAEGAAVVSYSSLSVRLTAIEG
;
A
#
# COMPACT_ATOMS: atom_id res chain seq x y z
N MET A 1 -0.39 -13.21 12.47
CA MET A 1 -0.13 -11.82 12.90
C MET A 1 -0.58 -10.92 11.77
N PRO A 2 -1.51 -9.98 11.97
CA PRO A 2 -1.94 -9.11 10.89
C PRO A 2 -1.00 -7.92 10.77
N LEU A 3 -0.73 -7.55 9.52
CA LEU A 3 -0.07 -6.31 9.17
C LEU A 3 -1.12 -5.22 9.00
N ARG A 4 -0.83 -3.98 9.45
CA ARG A 4 -1.71 -2.82 9.27
C ARG A 4 -1.06 -1.81 8.33
N VAL A 5 -1.83 -1.26 7.42
CA VAL A 5 -1.42 -0.18 6.50
C VAL A 5 -2.44 0.94 6.54
N ARG A 6 -1.98 2.18 6.37
CA ARG A 6 -2.82 3.34 6.12
C ARG A 6 -2.13 4.35 5.20
N VAL A 7 -2.94 5.24 4.64
CA VAL A 7 -2.53 6.38 3.81
C VAL A 7 -1.54 5.99 2.69
N PRO A 8 -1.81 4.95 1.87
CA PRO A 8 -1.05 4.78 0.66
C PRO A 8 -1.38 5.93 -0.29
N ARG A 9 -0.39 6.58 -0.88
CA ARG A 9 -0.61 7.67 -1.86
C ARG A 9 0.56 7.80 -2.80
N ILE A 10 0.30 8.18 -4.04
CA ILE A 10 1.34 8.59 -4.98
C ILE A 10 1.41 10.12 -4.97
N ASP A 11 2.57 10.66 -4.64
CA ASP A 11 2.91 12.07 -4.85
C ASP A 11 3.62 12.16 -6.20
N ILE A 12 3.20 13.08 -7.06
CA ILE A 12 3.84 13.40 -8.33
C ILE A 12 4.22 14.89 -8.31
N PRO A 13 5.06 15.39 -9.23
CA PRO A 13 5.31 16.82 -9.31
C PRO A 13 4.01 17.63 -9.35
N TYR A 14 3.80 18.46 -8.32
CA TYR A 14 2.67 19.38 -8.15
C TYR A 14 1.28 18.75 -7.91
N SER A 15 1.17 17.44 -7.71
CA SER A 15 -0.11 16.77 -7.42
C SER A 15 0.08 15.48 -6.63
N TYR A 16 -1.01 14.88 -6.17
CA TYR A 16 -0.98 13.58 -5.52
C TYR A 16 -2.32 12.86 -5.73
N SER A 17 -2.34 11.56 -5.49
CA SER A 17 -3.57 10.75 -5.47
C SER A 17 -3.58 9.75 -4.34
N ARG A 18 -4.79 9.47 -3.88
CA ARG A 18 -5.14 8.56 -2.80
C ARG A 18 -6.07 7.46 -3.34
N PRO A 19 -6.26 6.36 -2.59
CA PRO A 19 -7.24 5.35 -2.91
C PRO A 19 -8.64 5.93 -3.13
N VAL A 20 -9.35 5.43 -4.14
CA VAL A 20 -10.73 5.83 -4.46
C VAL A 20 -11.68 4.65 -4.64
N ALA A 21 -11.15 3.44 -4.81
CA ALA A 21 -11.92 2.22 -4.94
C ALA A 21 -11.09 0.98 -4.59
N ASP A 22 -11.78 -0.11 -4.29
CA ASP A 22 -11.17 -1.44 -4.16
C ASP A 22 -11.10 -2.10 -5.55
N ILE A 23 -9.95 -2.67 -5.90
CA ILE A 23 -9.81 -3.55 -7.07
C ILE A 23 -9.89 -5.02 -6.64
N ALA A 24 -9.24 -5.34 -5.52
CA ALA A 24 -9.27 -6.66 -4.91
C ALA A 24 -8.97 -6.56 -3.41
N ASP A 25 -9.76 -7.23 -2.58
CA ASP A 25 -9.62 -7.14 -1.12
C ASP A 25 -8.78 -8.27 -0.51
N GLY A 26 -8.68 -9.42 -1.20
CA GLY A 26 -8.07 -10.61 -0.62
C GLY A 26 -8.75 -11.01 0.70
N LEU A 27 -7.96 -11.22 1.75
CA LEU A 27 -8.46 -11.41 3.11
C LEU A 27 -8.27 -10.17 3.98
N TRP A 28 -7.97 -9.02 3.38
CA TRP A 28 -7.82 -7.78 4.11
C TRP A 28 -9.16 -7.27 4.64
N THR A 29 -9.11 -6.61 5.78
CA THR A 29 -10.27 -5.99 6.43
C THR A 29 -9.92 -4.60 6.94
N ASN A 30 -10.91 -3.75 7.11
CA ASN A 30 -10.73 -2.44 7.72
C ASN A 30 -10.64 -2.52 9.26
N GLU A 31 -10.53 -1.37 9.92
CA GLU A 31 -10.45 -1.24 11.37
C GLU A 31 -11.66 -1.85 12.10
N ALA A 32 -12.84 -1.84 11.48
CA ALA A 32 -14.06 -2.48 11.96
C ALA A 32 -14.17 -3.99 11.64
N GLY A 33 -13.22 -4.56 10.88
CA GLY A 33 -13.23 -5.97 10.48
C GLY A 33 -14.08 -6.28 9.24
N SER A 34 -14.48 -5.27 8.48
CA SER A 34 -15.22 -5.41 7.21
C SER A 34 -14.27 -5.54 6.02
N SER A 35 -14.64 -6.32 5.01
CA SER A 35 -13.94 -6.46 3.73
C SER A 35 -14.66 -5.68 2.61
N VAL A 36 -15.25 -4.53 2.95
CA VAL A 36 -16.07 -3.73 2.02
C VAL A 36 -15.58 -2.30 2.07
N ASN A 37 -15.33 -1.71 0.90
CA ASN A 37 -14.87 -0.33 0.74
C ASN A 37 -13.62 -0.06 1.58
N LEU A 38 -12.62 -0.94 1.47
CA LEU A 38 -11.36 -0.84 2.21
C LEU A 38 -10.64 0.48 1.94
N TYR A 39 -10.71 0.98 0.69
CA TYR A 39 -10.16 2.27 0.30
C TYR A 39 -10.63 3.43 1.21
N ALA A 40 -11.87 3.41 1.70
CA ALA A 40 -12.46 4.48 2.50
C ALA A 40 -11.87 4.57 3.93
N SER A 41 -11.15 3.53 4.37
CA SER A 41 -10.39 3.54 5.63
C SER A 41 -8.97 4.06 5.45
N VAL A 42 -8.54 4.38 4.22
CA VAL A 42 -7.16 4.77 3.91
C VAL A 42 -7.03 5.92 2.91
N ASP A 43 -8.14 6.53 2.50
CA ASP A 43 -8.21 7.70 1.60
C ASP A 43 -8.08 9.05 2.34
N GLU A 44 -7.57 9.01 3.57
CA GLU A 44 -7.60 10.13 4.51
C GLU A 44 -6.84 11.38 4.02
N VAL A 45 -7.49 12.54 4.12
CA VAL A 45 -6.84 13.84 3.89
C VAL A 45 -5.82 14.14 5.00
N THR A 46 -6.22 13.88 6.24
CA THR A 46 -5.42 14.01 7.46
C THR A 46 -5.33 12.64 8.11
N ALA A 47 -4.12 12.13 8.32
CA ALA A 47 -3.93 10.77 8.81
C ALA A 47 -4.47 10.57 10.24
N ASP A 48 -5.36 9.59 10.44
CA ASP A 48 -5.85 9.11 11.74
C ASP A 48 -5.30 7.71 12.01
N ASN A 49 -4.84 7.48 13.25
CA ASN A 49 -4.34 6.17 13.66
C ASN A 49 -5.47 5.15 13.88
N ALA A 50 -6.72 5.64 13.95
CA ALA A 50 -7.93 4.84 14.04
C ALA A 50 -8.29 4.18 12.71
N ASP A 51 -7.96 4.81 11.58
CA ASP A 51 -8.34 4.36 10.25
C ASP A 51 -7.16 3.61 9.60
N TYR A 52 -7.42 2.35 9.23
CA TYR A 52 -6.43 1.46 8.63
C TYR A 52 -7.09 0.23 8.03
N ILE A 53 -6.39 -0.39 7.09
CA ILE A 53 -6.67 -1.76 6.66
C ILE A 53 -5.65 -2.71 7.27
N LYS A 54 -6.04 -3.98 7.43
CA LYS A 54 -5.19 -5.03 7.97
C LYS A 54 -5.30 -6.31 7.15
N SER A 55 -4.18 -7.01 6.98
CA SER A 55 -4.16 -8.34 6.38
C SER A 55 -4.83 -9.36 7.30
N ALA A 56 -5.08 -10.56 6.77
CA ALA A 56 -5.31 -11.73 7.60
C ALA A 56 -4.11 -12.02 8.52
N ASP A 57 -4.34 -12.92 9.48
CA ASP A 57 -3.28 -13.44 10.31
C ASP A 57 -2.29 -14.27 9.49
N LEU A 58 -1.09 -13.73 9.28
CA LEU A 58 0.02 -14.50 8.73
C LEU A 58 0.58 -15.45 9.80
N LEU A 59 0.53 -16.75 9.54
CA LEU A 59 1.14 -17.82 10.33
C LEU A 59 2.28 -18.45 9.53
N ALA A 60 3.15 -19.21 10.19
CA ALA A 60 4.24 -19.87 9.51
C ALA A 60 3.73 -20.82 8.39
N GLY A 61 4.23 -20.64 7.17
CA GLY A 61 3.80 -21.34 5.96
C GLY A 61 2.48 -20.83 5.35
N SER A 62 2.01 -19.64 5.73
CA SER A 62 0.81 -19.05 5.12
C SER A 62 1.11 -18.54 3.71
N ALA A 63 0.10 -18.57 2.84
CA ALA A 63 0.19 -17.88 1.57
C ALA A 63 0.19 -16.36 1.78
N ASP A 64 0.82 -15.64 0.86
CA ASP A 64 0.78 -14.19 0.80
C ASP A 64 -0.67 -13.69 0.67
N ASP A 65 -0.98 -12.59 1.36
CA ASP A 65 -2.31 -11.96 1.33
C ASP A 65 -2.23 -10.60 0.63
N VAL A 66 -3.11 -10.39 -0.35
CA VAL A 66 -3.01 -9.27 -1.31
C VAL A 66 -4.26 -8.41 -1.25
N VAL A 67 -4.06 -7.10 -1.17
CA VAL A 67 -5.09 -6.09 -1.44
C VAL A 67 -4.59 -5.16 -2.54
N GLN A 68 -5.49 -4.73 -3.42
CA GLN A 68 -5.21 -3.76 -4.46
C GLN A 68 -6.26 -2.67 -4.44
N LEU A 69 -5.80 -1.43 -4.34
CA LEU A 69 -6.63 -0.24 -4.24
C LEU A 69 -6.37 0.66 -5.46
N ASP A 70 -7.44 1.08 -6.11
CA ASP A 70 -7.38 2.01 -7.23
C ASP A 70 -7.03 3.41 -6.72
N LEU A 71 -6.14 4.12 -7.42
CA LEU A 71 -5.81 5.50 -7.12
C LEU A 71 -6.65 6.43 -8.02
N GLY A 72 -7.10 7.55 -7.47
CA GLY A 72 -7.80 8.56 -8.26
C GLY A 72 -6.93 9.10 -9.41
N ASP A 73 -7.59 9.54 -10.47
CA ASP A 73 -6.93 10.08 -11.66
C ASP A 73 -6.06 11.30 -11.33
N ILE A 74 -4.85 11.32 -11.89
CA ILE A 74 -3.98 12.49 -11.85
C ILE A 74 -3.58 12.90 -13.27
N THR A 75 -3.46 14.20 -13.48
CA THR A 75 -2.83 14.73 -14.70
C THR A 75 -1.35 14.37 -14.71
N ASP A 76 -0.88 13.82 -15.83
CA ASP A 76 0.53 13.54 -16.08
C ASP A 76 1.40 14.79 -15.79
N PRO A 77 2.43 14.69 -14.93
CA PRO A 77 3.30 15.82 -14.60
C PRO A 77 4.22 16.25 -15.75
N LEU A 78 4.22 15.53 -16.89
CA LEU A 78 5.17 15.67 -18.00
C LEU A 78 6.62 15.60 -17.52
N ALA A 79 6.85 14.83 -16.46
CA ALA A 79 8.11 14.67 -15.79
C ALA A 79 8.28 13.23 -15.32
N ASP A 80 9.41 12.63 -15.68
CA ASP A 80 9.72 11.25 -15.35
C ASP A 80 10.34 11.09 -13.95
N THR A 81 10.53 12.20 -13.24
CA THR A 81 11.18 12.24 -11.91
C THR A 81 10.29 12.90 -10.87
N GLY A 82 10.54 12.61 -9.59
CA GLY A 82 9.81 13.19 -8.47
C GLY A 82 8.52 12.45 -8.09
N ASN A 83 8.23 11.32 -8.72
CA ASN A 83 7.14 10.44 -8.35
C ASN A 83 7.51 9.62 -7.11
N VAL A 84 6.70 9.70 -6.05
CA VAL A 84 6.95 9.06 -4.75
C VAL A 84 5.69 8.37 -4.23
N LEU A 85 5.72 7.03 -4.14
CA LEU A 85 4.67 6.26 -3.47
C LEU A 85 4.96 6.21 -1.96
N SER A 86 4.10 6.82 -1.15
CA SER A 86 4.22 6.86 0.31
C SER A 86 3.16 5.97 0.96
N PHE A 87 3.49 5.37 2.10
CA PHE A 87 2.57 4.53 2.88
C PHE A 87 2.98 4.50 4.36
N THR A 88 2.05 4.20 5.26
CA THR A 88 2.37 4.03 6.69
C THR A 88 1.94 2.64 7.13
N TYR A 89 2.80 1.95 7.88
CA TYR A 89 2.58 0.56 8.24
C TYR A 89 3.01 0.26 9.67
N ARG A 90 2.49 -0.84 10.22
CA ARG A 90 2.95 -1.44 11.48
C ARG A 90 2.52 -2.90 11.55
N ARG A 91 3.13 -3.66 12.45
CA ARG A 91 2.55 -4.94 12.89
C ARG A 91 1.66 -4.76 14.10
N VAL A 92 0.76 -5.71 14.31
CA VAL A 92 0.11 -5.91 15.61
C VAL A 92 0.95 -6.89 16.42
N ASN A 93 1.27 -6.55 17.66
CA ASN A 93 1.97 -7.45 18.56
C ASN A 93 1.13 -8.71 18.78
N VAL A 94 1.74 -9.86 18.53
CA VAL A 94 1.26 -11.16 18.99
C VAL A 94 2.44 -11.87 19.63
N SER A 95 2.27 -12.34 20.85
CA SER A 95 3.33 -12.96 21.64
C SER A 95 3.87 -14.21 20.94
N GLY A 96 5.20 -14.37 20.88
CA GLY A 96 5.83 -15.69 20.97
C GLY A 96 6.28 -16.40 19.69
N THR A 97 6.24 -15.81 18.49
CA THR A 97 6.54 -16.59 17.26
C THR A 97 7.86 -16.29 16.56
N GLY A 98 8.56 -15.20 16.86
CA GLY A 98 9.81 -14.85 16.14
C GLY A 98 9.62 -14.64 14.62
N LEU A 99 8.38 -14.63 14.14
CA LEU A 99 8.01 -14.41 12.75
C LEU A 99 8.42 -13.01 12.32
N VAL A 100 9.11 -12.93 11.19
CA VAL A 100 9.35 -11.67 10.48
C VAL A 100 8.18 -11.45 9.55
N LEU A 101 7.62 -10.24 9.52
CA LEU A 101 6.60 -9.86 8.57
C LEU A 101 7.24 -8.98 7.50
N GLY A 102 6.86 -9.16 6.24
CA GLY A 102 7.17 -8.23 5.17
C GLY A 102 5.92 -7.57 4.62
N LEU A 103 6.09 -6.36 4.12
CA LEU A 103 5.12 -5.68 3.27
C LEU A 103 5.79 -5.39 1.93
N LYS A 104 5.29 -6.03 0.88
CA LYS A 104 5.62 -5.66 -0.48
C LYS A 104 4.58 -4.66 -0.99
N VAL A 105 5.05 -3.57 -1.57
CA VAL A 105 4.22 -2.49 -2.13
C VAL A 105 4.59 -2.32 -3.58
N ASP A 106 3.63 -2.54 -4.48
CA ASP A 106 3.77 -2.31 -5.91
C ASP A 106 2.94 -1.09 -6.33
N LEU A 107 3.55 -0.20 -7.12
CA LEU A 107 2.79 0.73 -7.95
C LEU A 107 2.43 0.01 -9.24
N MET A 108 1.13 -0.09 -9.51
CA MET A 108 0.58 -0.81 -10.66
C MET A 108 0.04 0.17 -11.68
N GLU A 109 0.16 -0.17 -12.96
CA GLU A 109 -0.59 0.46 -14.06
C GLU A 109 -1.36 -0.65 -14.80
N GLY A 110 -2.66 -0.75 -14.54
CA GLY A 110 -3.44 -1.93 -14.92
C GLY A 110 -2.80 -3.22 -14.35
N ALA A 111 -2.27 -4.07 -15.24
CA ALA A 111 -1.61 -5.33 -14.86
C ALA A 111 -0.08 -5.22 -14.72
N LEU A 112 0.53 -4.09 -15.10
CA LEU A 112 1.98 -3.91 -15.10
C LEU A 112 2.46 -3.36 -13.75
N VAL A 113 3.54 -3.91 -13.22
CA VAL A 113 4.25 -3.32 -12.07
C VAL A 113 5.18 -2.24 -12.60
N ARG A 114 5.03 -1.01 -12.08
CA ARG A 114 5.86 0.14 -12.45
C ARG A 114 6.99 0.41 -11.48
N ALA A 115 6.74 0.18 -10.20
CA ALA A 115 7.75 0.23 -9.15
C ALA A 115 7.39 -0.76 -8.04
N THR A 116 8.40 -1.24 -7.33
CA THR A 116 8.22 -2.17 -6.21
C THR A 116 9.16 -1.84 -5.06
N THR A 117 8.69 -2.02 -3.84
CA THR A 117 9.56 -2.10 -2.66
C THR A 117 9.07 -3.19 -1.74
N THR A 118 9.98 -3.69 -0.91
CA THR A 118 9.65 -4.60 0.18
C THR A 118 10.27 -4.07 1.46
N VAL A 119 9.44 -3.90 2.50
CA VAL A 119 9.88 -3.47 3.82
C VAL A 119 9.68 -4.58 4.84
N SER A 120 10.66 -4.77 5.73
CA SER A 120 10.48 -5.60 6.91
C SER A 120 9.65 -4.85 7.97
N VAL A 121 8.69 -5.52 8.56
CA VAL A 121 7.69 -4.93 9.45
C VAL A 121 7.92 -5.45 10.87
N SER A 122 8.77 -4.75 11.61
CA SER A 122 9.16 -5.10 12.98
C SER A 122 8.55 -4.18 14.05
N ASP A 123 8.13 -2.97 13.68
CA ASP A 123 7.63 -1.97 14.64
C ASP A 123 6.12 -2.11 14.89
N THR A 124 5.74 -1.91 16.15
CA THR A 124 4.35 -1.89 16.62
C THR A 124 3.78 -0.47 16.65
N ASN A 125 4.65 0.54 16.57
CA ASN A 125 4.29 1.91 16.27
C ASN A 125 4.16 2.09 14.76
N TRP A 126 3.42 3.12 14.36
CA TRP A 126 3.29 3.48 12.95
C TRP A 126 4.63 4.00 12.41
N VAL A 127 5.06 3.42 11.29
CA VAL A 127 6.28 3.78 10.57
C VAL A 127 5.92 4.19 9.15
N SER A 128 6.51 5.27 8.66
CA SER A 128 6.37 5.73 7.28
C SER A 128 7.36 4.98 6.36
N GLY A 129 6.86 4.47 5.25
CA GLY A 129 7.63 3.94 4.13
C GLY A 129 7.40 4.79 2.88
N SER A 130 8.35 4.74 1.94
CA SER A 130 8.20 5.39 0.64
C SER A 130 9.02 4.69 -0.44
N ILE A 131 8.63 4.92 -1.69
CA ILE A 131 9.33 4.50 -2.91
C ILE A 131 9.45 5.73 -3.79
N SER A 132 10.66 6.23 -4.01
CA SER A 132 10.91 7.18 -5.08
C SER A 132 11.12 6.40 -6.37
N LEU A 133 10.28 6.64 -7.37
CA LEU A 133 10.48 6.06 -8.69
C LEU A 133 11.78 6.60 -9.28
N THR A 134 12.54 5.71 -9.90
CA THR A 134 13.64 6.11 -10.79
C THR A 134 13.08 6.79 -12.03
N GLU A 135 13.93 7.56 -12.72
CA GLU A 135 13.55 8.20 -13.99
C GLU A 135 13.05 7.18 -15.02
N ALA A 136 13.65 5.99 -15.08
CA ALA A 136 13.22 4.93 -15.98
C ALA A 136 11.85 4.34 -15.61
N GLU A 137 11.55 4.21 -14.31
CA GLU A 137 10.23 3.75 -13.84
C GLU A 137 9.16 4.82 -14.07
N GLY A 138 9.49 6.10 -13.85
CA GLY A 138 8.60 7.23 -14.14
C GLY A 138 8.27 7.33 -15.63
N ALA A 139 9.28 7.27 -16.50
CA ALA A 139 9.11 7.27 -17.96
C ALA A 139 8.32 6.05 -18.48
N ALA A 140 8.27 4.96 -17.71
CA ALA A 140 7.51 3.78 -18.06
C ALA A 140 6.01 3.91 -17.71
N VAL A 141 5.61 4.88 -16.88
CA VAL A 141 4.20 5.16 -16.59
C VAL A 141 3.58 5.84 -17.80
N VAL A 142 2.63 5.16 -18.45
CA VAL A 142 1.97 5.69 -19.66
C VAL A 142 0.69 6.45 -19.31
N SER A 143 0.00 6.04 -18.25
CA SER A 143 -1.27 6.60 -17.83
C SER A 143 -1.37 6.73 -16.31
N TYR A 144 -1.47 7.98 -15.84
CA TYR A 144 -1.72 8.33 -14.44
C TYR A 144 -3.20 8.22 -14.02
N SER A 145 -4.10 7.82 -14.94
CA SER A 145 -5.52 7.57 -14.67
C SER A 145 -5.86 6.07 -14.54
N SER A 146 -4.84 5.23 -14.39
CA SER A 146 -4.99 3.78 -14.27
C SER A 146 -4.02 3.20 -13.24
N LEU A 147 -3.60 4.05 -12.31
CA LEU A 147 -2.66 3.68 -11.27
C LEU A 147 -3.39 3.02 -10.12
N SER A 148 -2.78 2.00 -9.54
CA SER A 148 -3.25 1.38 -8.31
C SER A 148 -2.08 1.01 -7.42
N VAL A 149 -2.35 0.86 -6.13
CA VAL A 149 -1.37 0.35 -5.16
C VAL A 149 -1.76 -1.07 -4.82
N ARG A 150 -0.82 -2.00 -5.01
CA ARG A 150 -0.98 -3.38 -4.56
C ARG A 150 -0.08 -3.62 -3.35
N LEU A 151 -0.72 -3.99 -2.25
CA LEU A 151 -0.07 -4.33 -0.98
C LEU A 151 -0.12 -5.85 -0.81
N THR A 152 1.03 -6.45 -0.57
CA THR A 152 1.15 -7.88 -0.29
C THR A 152 1.77 -8.06 1.08
N ALA A 153 1.01 -8.63 2.01
CA ALA A 153 1.52 -9.08 3.28
C ALA A 153 2.21 -10.43 3.05
N ILE A 154 3.53 -10.48 3.29
CA ILE A 154 4.35 -11.66 3.09
C ILE A 154 4.87 -12.18 4.43
N GLU A 155 4.98 -13.50 4.53
CA GLU A 155 5.81 -14.10 5.56
C GLU A 155 7.28 -13.80 5.26
N GLY A 156 8.00 -13.28 6.25
CA GLY A 156 9.42 -12.93 6.15
C GLY A 156 10.35 -14.01 6.68
#